data_AF-A0A6A4X3E8-F1
#
_entry.id   AF-A0A6A4X3E8-F1
#
_cell.length_a   1.000
_cell.length_b   1.000
_cell.length_c   1.000
_cell.angle_alpha   90.00
_cell.angle_beta   90.00
_cell.angle_gamma   90.00
#
_symmetry.space_group_name_H-M   'P 1'
#
loop_
_entity.id
_entity.type
_entity.pdbx_description
1 polymer ?
#
loop_
_entity_poly.entity_id
_entity_poly.type
_entity_poly.pdbx_seq_one_letter_code
_entity_poly.pdbx_strand_id
1 'polypeptide(L)'
;MLPSIQVCCGVTVYWLVGAENATIPVEWPAEYHTTINMESPLPVQLPGGPARVYLSSSPPQLCPPGRTGDGDAIVDTINSARQFIHIAVMDYYPMLIYDQFTYGPIVLVLSRGFWPVIDDALRRAAVDRGVTVRLLASVWNHTHDDMLAGLRSLQALDAVRSHVHIEVRLFKVPDMEPGPQIPFSRVNHNKYMVTDQVAYIGTSNWSGDYFVNTGGIGLVVNSSRPGDDDSVRAQLAAVFERDWESEHSAPLQAATER
;
A
#
# COMPACT_ATOMS: atom_id res chain seq x y z
N MET A 1 -9.03 23.89 -17.34
CA MET A 1 -8.93 23.76 -15.88
C MET A 1 -7.46 23.67 -15.52
N LEU A 2 -6.96 24.37 -14.49
CA LEU A 2 -5.52 24.35 -14.16
C LEU A 2 -5.11 22.94 -13.68
N PRO A 3 -3.90 22.45 -14.01
CA PRO A 3 -3.44 21.11 -13.61
C PRO A 3 -3.45 20.89 -12.09
N SER A 4 -3.20 21.95 -11.31
CA SER A 4 -3.25 21.93 -9.84
C SER A 4 -4.65 21.66 -9.27
N ILE A 5 -5.71 22.03 -9.99
CA ILE A 5 -7.09 21.82 -9.55
C ILE A 5 -7.50 20.34 -9.71
N GLN A 6 -7.01 19.65 -10.75
CA GLN A 6 -7.34 18.25 -11.01
C GLN A 6 -6.71 17.27 -9.99
N VAL A 7 -5.60 17.66 -9.35
CA VAL A 7 -5.03 16.89 -8.22
C VAL A 7 -5.93 17.02 -6.98
N CYS A 8 -6.42 18.22 -6.68
CA CYS A 8 -7.39 18.42 -5.58
C CYS A 8 -8.69 17.62 -5.80
N CYS A 9 -9.14 17.47 -7.05
CA CYS A 9 -10.34 16.68 -7.37
C CYS A 9 -10.24 15.21 -6.91
N GLY A 10 -9.03 14.65 -6.72
CA GLY A 10 -8.85 13.27 -6.26
C GLY A 10 -9.43 12.97 -4.87
N VAL A 11 -9.51 13.97 -3.99
CA VAL A 11 -10.11 13.82 -2.65
C VAL A 11 -11.57 14.29 -2.63
N THR A 12 -12.00 15.10 -3.60
CA THR A 12 -13.36 15.68 -3.62
C THR A 12 -14.47 14.64 -3.78
N VAL A 13 -14.19 13.49 -4.38
CA VAL A 13 -15.15 12.39 -4.46
C VAL A 13 -15.51 11.85 -3.08
N TYR A 14 -14.52 11.76 -2.18
CA TYR A 14 -14.72 11.34 -0.79
C TYR A 14 -15.52 12.38 -0.01
N TRP A 15 -15.31 13.67 -0.31
CA TRP A 15 -16.10 14.74 0.29
C TRP A 15 -17.57 14.69 -0.14
N LEU A 16 -17.83 14.41 -1.42
CA LEU A 16 -19.19 14.27 -1.95
C LEU A 16 -19.94 13.11 -1.28
N VAL A 17 -19.34 11.91 -1.28
CA VAL A 17 -20.00 10.69 -0.74
C VAL A 17 -19.97 10.62 0.78
N GLY A 18 -19.12 11.43 1.43
CA GLY A 18 -19.10 11.58 2.89
C GLY A 18 -20.19 12.52 3.43
N ALA A 19 -20.94 13.21 2.56
CA ALA A 19 -22.04 14.07 2.99
C ALA A 19 -23.24 13.25 3.50
N GLU A 20 -24.06 13.86 4.35
CA GLU A 20 -25.23 13.20 4.93
C GLU A 20 -26.21 12.74 3.83
N ASN A 21 -26.62 11.47 3.89
CA ASN A 21 -27.47 10.79 2.89
C ASN A 21 -26.92 10.76 1.46
N ALA A 22 -25.63 11.04 1.26
CA ALA A 22 -25.01 10.92 -0.05
C ALA A 22 -24.92 9.44 -0.47
N THR A 23 -25.08 9.20 -1.76
CA THR A 23 -24.88 7.90 -2.39
C THR A 23 -23.82 8.01 -3.47
N ILE A 24 -23.17 6.89 -3.77
CA ILE A 24 -22.28 6.84 -4.94
C ILE A 24 -23.17 7.01 -6.18
N PRO A 25 -22.87 7.98 -7.06
CA PRO A 25 -23.68 8.19 -8.25
C PRO A 25 -23.52 7.01 -9.22
N VAL A 26 -24.55 6.72 -10.00
CA VAL A 26 -24.49 5.70 -11.06
C VAL A 26 -23.40 6.05 -12.09
N GLU A 27 -23.29 7.34 -12.41
CA GLU A 27 -22.21 7.89 -13.23
C GLU A 27 -21.63 9.13 -12.53
N TRP A 28 -20.30 9.18 -12.44
CA TRP A 28 -19.62 10.32 -11.85
C TRP A 28 -19.76 11.58 -12.73
N PRO A 29 -20.18 12.73 -12.15
CA PRO A 29 -20.21 14.00 -12.86
C PRO A 29 -18.86 14.37 -13.48
N ALA A 30 -18.88 15.05 -14.63
CA ALA A 30 -17.68 15.39 -15.41
C ALA A 30 -16.64 16.22 -14.62
N GLU A 31 -17.07 16.97 -13.61
CA GLU A 31 -16.18 17.74 -12.71
C GLU A 31 -15.26 16.86 -11.85
N TYR A 32 -15.57 15.57 -11.67
CA TYR A 32 -14.74 14.60 -10.96
C TYR A 32 -13.83 13.79 -11.88
N HIS A 33 -13.95 13.96 -13.21
CA HIS A 33 -13.10 13.25 -14.18
C HIS A 33 -11.69 13.84 -14.17
N THR A 34 -10.69 13.03 -14.50
CA THR A 34 -9.29 13.45 -14.54
C THR A 34 -8.55 12.91 -15.75
N THR A 35 -7.55 13.66 -16.21
CA THR A 35 -6.56 13.17 -17.20
C THR A 35 -5.22 12.80 -16.54
N ILE A 36 -5.10 13.02 -15.23
CA ILE A 36 -3.92 12.71 -14.43
C ILE A 36 -4.10 11.31 -13.82
N ASN A 37 -3.28 10.37 -14.26
CA ASN A 37 -3.32 8.94 -13.93
C ASN A 37 -1.95 8.28 -14.15
N MET A 38 -1.88 6.95 -14.03
CA MET A 38 -0.64 6.20 -14.22
C MET A 38 -0.05 6.33 -15.64
N GLU A 39 -0.88 6.47 -16.67
CA GLU A 39 -0.43 6.65 -18.06
C GLU A 39 0.01 8.08 -18.37
N SER A 40 -0.65 9.07 -17.76
CA SER A 40 -0.39 10.49 -17.93
C SER A 40 -0.21 11.19 -16.57
N PRO A 41 0.88 10.88 -15.83
CA PRO A 41 1.10 11.45 -14.52
C PRO A 41 1.54 12.92 -14.64
N LEU A 42 1.08 13.74 -13.69
CA LEU A 42 1.28 15.19 -13.67
C LEU A 42 2.75 15.52 -13.40
N PRO A 43 3.43 16.25 -14.29
CA PRO A 43 4.75 16.79 -14.01
C PRO A 43 4.67 17.90 -12.95
N VAL A 44 5.46 17.78 -11.89
CA VAL A 44 5.53 18.74 -10.79
C VAL A 44 6.99 19.03 -10.44
N GLN A 45 7.24 20.18 -9.83
CA GLN A 45 8.53 20.50 -9.21
C GLN A 45 8.40 20.34 -7.70
N LEU A 46 9.13 19.39 -7.12
CA LEU A 46 9.18 19.18 -5.67
C LEU A 46 10.55 19.64 -5.12
N PRO A 47 10.66 19.83 -3.79
CA PRO A 47 11.96 19.77 -3.13
C PRO A 47 12.64 18.43 -3.46
N GLY A 48 13.90 18.46 -3.90
CA GLY A 48 14.57 17.27 -4.43
C GLY A 48 14.21 16.95 -5.89
N GLY A 49 13.85 17.95 -6.70
CA GLY A 49 13.80 17.82 -8.15
C GLY A 49 12.42 17.65 -8.79
N PRO A 50 12.36 17.60 -10.14
CA PRO A 50 11.12 17.38 -10.87
C PRO A 50 10.65 15.94 -10.71
N ALA A 51 9.35 15.76 -10.53
CA ALA A 51 8.71 14.47 -10.36
C ALA A 51 7.46 14.35 -11.24
N ARG A 52 6.97 13.12 -11.41
CA ARG A 52 5.66 12.84 -12.00
C ARG A 52 4.78 12.21 -10.94
N VAL A 53 3.60 12.80 -10.71
CA VAL A 53 2.71 12.41 -9.63
C VAL A 53 1.30 12.14 -10.11
N TYR A 54 0.63 11.21 -9.44
CA TYR A 54 -0.81 11.01 -9.58
C TYR A 54 -1.40 10.43 -8.30
N LEU A 55 -2.71 10.55 -8.17
CA LEU A 55 -3.48 9.94 -7.09
C LEU A 55 -4.22 8.71 -7.62
N SER A 56 -4.20 7.65 -6.84
CA SER A 56 -4.98 6.43 -7.05
C SER A 56 -6.06 6.31 -5.97
N SER A 57 -7.11 5.54 -6.24
CA SER A 57 -8.28 5.45 -5.37
C SER A 57 -8.85 4.04 -5.33
N SER A 58 -9.43 3.68 -4.19
CA SER A 58 -10.24 2.48 -4.01
C SER A 58 -11.54 2.82 -3.27
N PRO A 59 -12.59 2.01 -3.43
CA PRO A 59 -12.72 0.90 -4.38
C PRO A 59 -13.03 1.41 -5.81
N PRO A 60 -13.21 0.54 -6.84
CA PRO A 60 -13.51 0.98 -8.21
C PRO A 60 -14.73 1.92 -8.32
N GLN A 61 -15.71 1.79 -7.42
CA GLN A 61 -16.87 2.65 -7.35
C GLN A 61 -16.51 4.11 -6.97
N LEU A 62 -15.38 4.33 -6.29
CA LEU A 62 -14.83 5.65 -5.97
C LEU A 62 -13.76 6.12 -6.97
N CYS A 63 -13.64 5.45 -8.12
CA CYS A 63 -12.78 5.85 -9.22
C CYS A 63 -13.60 6.48 -10.36
N PRO A 64 -13.80 7.82 -10.39
CA PRO A 64 -14.35 8.49 -11.56
C PRO A 64 -13.55 8.19 -12.84
N PRO A 65 -14.14 8.42 -14.02
CA PRO A 65 -13.45 8.30 -15.30
C PRO A 65 -12.07 8.95 -15.30
N GLY A 66 -11.08 8.14 -15.69
CA GLY A 66 -9.67 8.52 -15.77
C GLY A 66 -8.88 8.40 -14.46
N ARG A 67 -9.50 8.12 -13.31
CA ARG A 67 -8.79 7.85 -12.05
C ARG A 67 -8.21 6.44 -12.04
N THR A 68 -6.93 6.30 -11.69
CA THR A 68 -6.28 5.00 -11.51
C THR A 68 -6.79 4.31 -10.24
N GLY A 69 -7.08 3.01 -10.33
CA GLY A 69 -7.40 2.17 -9.17
C GLY A 69 -6.17 1.95 -8.27
N ASP A 70 -6.36 1.94 -6.96
CA ASP A 70 -5.26 1.84 -5.99
C ASP A 70 -4.49 0.52 -6.08
N GLY A 71 -5.21 -0.60 -6.26
CA GLY A 71 -4.60 -1.90 -6.52
C GLY A 71 -3.76 -1.91 -7.80
N ASP A 72 -4.24 -1.27 -8.87
CA ASP A 72 -3.52 -1.17 -10.14
C ASP A 72 -2.25 -0.32 -10.00
N ALA A 73 -2.31 0.78 -9.26
CA ALA A 73 -1.15 1.64 -8.99
C ALA A 73 -0.05 0.91 -8.19
N ILE A 74 -0.44 0.09 -7.21
CA ILE A 74 0.50 -0.76 -6.46
C ILE A 74 1.15 -1.79 -7.39
N VAL A 75 0.35 -2.49 -8.20
CA VAL A 75 0.85 -3.51 -9.14
C VAL A 75 1.77 -2.90 -10.19
N ASP A 76 1.44 -1.73 -10.74
CA ASP A 76 2.30 -1.00 -11.68
C ASP A 76 3.63 -0.57 -11.04
N THR A 77 3.58 -0.09 -9.80
CA THR A 77 4.79 0.26 -9.03
C THR A 77 5.69 -0.98 -8.81
N ILE A 78 5.11 -2.14 -8.50
CA ILE A 78 5.85 -3.41 -8.38
C ILE A 78 6.44 -3.83 -9.73
N ASN A 79 5.67 -3.70 -10.81
CA ASN A 79 6.08 -4.13 -12.14
C ASN A 79 7.15 -3.25 -12.77
N SER A 80 7.20 -1.96 -12.42
CA SER A 80 8.22 -1.01 -12.89
C SER A 80 9.55 -1.11 -12.15
N ALA A 81 9.57 -1.70 -10.94
CA ALA A 81 10.78 -1.91 -10.17
C ALA A 81 11.80 -2.80 -10.91
N ARG A 82 13.08 -2.41 -10.85
CA ARG A 82 14.18 -3.12 -11.52
C ARG A 82 15.21 -3.69 -10.55
N GLN A 83 15.35 -3.12 -9.36
CA GLN A 83 16.40 -3.52 -8.42
C GLN A 83 15.81 -3.99 -7.10
N PHE A 84 14.92 -3.19 -6.51
CA PHE A 84 14.34 -3.51 -5.22
C PHE A 84 12.90 -3.01 -5.09
N ILE A 85 12.18 -3.67 -4.19
CA ILE A 85 10.86 -3.30 -3.70
C ILE A 85 10.91 -3.38 -2.17
N HIS A 86 10.77 -2.24 -1.51
CA HIS A 86 10.70 -2.14 -0.05
C HIS A 86 9.28 -1.72 0.34
N ILE A 87 8.63 -2.52 1.17
CA ILE A 87 7.22 -2.34 1.56
C ILE A 87 7.15 -2.25 3.07
N ALA A 88 6.49 -1.22 3.59
CA ALA A 88 6.14 -1.15 5.00
C ALA A 88 4.64 -0.95 5.16
N VAL A 89 3.98 -1.96 5.73
CA VAL A 89 2.54 -2.03 5.88
C VAL A 89 2.20 -2.54 7.26
N MET A 90 1.08 -2.10 7.82
CA MET A 90 0.56 -2.70 9.03
C MET A 90 0.17 -4.17 8.78
N ASP A 91 -0.71 -4.40 7.79
CA ASP A 91 -1.30 -5.70 7.52
C ASP A 91 -1.09 -6.12 6.06
N TYR A 92 -0.75 -7.40 5.84
CA TYR A 92 -0.58 -8.03 4.53
C TYR A 92 -1.30 -9.38 4.46
N TYR A 93 -2.23 -9.53 3.52
CA TYR A 93 -2.99 -10.76 3.31
C TYR A 93 -3.20 -11.02 1.80
N PRO A 94 -2.84 -12.21 1.29
CA PRO A 94 -3.18 -12.62 -0.08
C PRO A 94 -4.65 -13.08 -0.20
N MET A 95 -5.57 -12.40 0.51
CA MET A 95 -6.96 -12.79 0.66
C MET A 95 -7.86 -11.61 1.03
N LEU A 96 -9.17 -11.83 0.89
CA LEU A 96 -10.22 -11.07 1.54
C LEU A 96 -10.37 -11.58 2.98
N ILE A 97 -10.32 -10.68 3.95
CA ILE A 97 -10.30 -10.98 5.39
C ILE A 97 -11.61 -10.63 6.10
N TYR A 98 -12.42 -9.74 5.52
CA TYR A 98 -13.71 -9.37 6.09
C TYR A 98 -14.81 -10.28 5.54
N ASP A 99 -15.56 -10.90 6.45
CA ASP A 99 -16.63 -11.84 6.15
C ASP A 99 -18.00 -11.14 6.00
N GLN A 100 -18.13 -9.92 6.52
CA GLN A 100 -19.40 -9.23 6.63
C GLN A 100 -19.24 -7.72 6.41
N PHE A 101 -20.07 -7.17 5.52
CA PHE A 101 -20.23 -5.73 5.34
C PHE A 101 -21.68 -5.36 5.61
N THR A 102 -21.91 -4.49 6.59
CA THR A 102 -23.25 -4.02 6.95
C THR A 102 -23.50 -2.64 6.36
N TYR A 103 -24.51 -2.54 5.50
CA TYR A 103 -25.00 -1.29 4.92
C TYR A 103 -26.44 -1.04 5.40
N GLY A 104 -26.58 -0.37 6.56
CA GLY A 104 -27.88 -0.17 7.19
C GLY A 104 -28.54 -1.53 7.54
N PRO A 105 -29.75 -1.84 7.03
CA PRO A 105 -30.40 -3.14 7.30
C PRO A 105 -29.85 -4.30 6.46
N ILE A 106 -28.94 -4.05 5.51
CA ILE A 106 -28.40 -5.07 4.59
C ILE A 106 -27.07 -5.58 5.13
N VAL A 107 -26.97 -6.89 5.37
CA VAL A 107 -25.71 -7.57 5.68
C VAL A 107 -25.27 -8.33 4.43
N LEU A 108 -24.18 -7.89 3.81
CA LEU A 108 -23.49 -8.62 2.76
C LEU A 108 -22.49 -9.56 3.41
N VAL A 109 -22.75 -10.87 3.31
CA VAL A 109 -21.80 -11.90 3.71
C VAL A 109 -20.91 -12.20 2.51
N LEU A 110 -19.64 -11.80 2.59
CA LEU A 110 -18.62 -12.18 1.61
C LEU A 110 -17.83 -13.36 2.19
N SER A 111 -17.63 -14.42 1.42
CA SER A 111 -16.70 -15.46 1.86
C SER A 111 -15.28 -14.91 1.83
N ARG A 112 -14.52 -15.12 2.91
CA ARG A 112 -13.06 -14.98 2.89
C ARG A 112 -12.53 -15.77 1.70
N GLY A 113 -11.99 -15.04 0.73
CA GLY A 113 -11.62 -15.57 -0.58
C GLY A 113 -10.15 -15.30 -0.87
N PHE A 114 -9.54 -16.16 -1.66
CA PHE A 114 -8.18 -15.92 -2.14
C PHE A 114 -8.17 -14.68 -3.06
N TRP A 115 -7.23 -13.77 -2.82
CA TRP A 115 -7.07 -12.55 -3.60
C TRP A 115 -5.57 -12.35 -3.87
N PRO A 116 -5.05 -12.83 -5.01
CA PRO A 116 -3.61 -12.92 -5.23
C PRO A 116 -2.97 -11.67 -5.82
N VAL A 117 -3.73 -10.63 -6.16
CA VAL A 117 -3.29 -9.60 -7.13
C VAL A 117 -1.93 -8.99 -6.78
N ILE A 118 -1.74 -8.54 -5.54
CA ILE A 118 -0.45 -7.98 -5.08
C ILE A 118 0.58 -9.09 -4.82
N ASP A 119 0.17 -10.22 -4.23
CA ASP A 119 1.05 -11.36 -3.93
C ASP A 119 1.69 -11.92 -5.20
N ASP A 120 0.92 -12.17 -6.25
CA ASP A 120 1.39 -12.59 -7.57
C ASP A 120 2.35 -11.59 -8.21
N ALA A 121 2.13 -10.28 -8.00
CA ALA A 121 3.02 -9.25 -8.52
C ALA A 121 4.39 -9.31 -7.82
N LEU A 122 4.41 -9.45 -6.48
CA LEU A 122 5.64 -9.57 -5.69
C LEU A 122 6.40 -10.86 -6.03
N ARG A 123 5.69 -11.98 -6.11
CA ARG A 123 6.29 -13.28 -6.48
C ARG A 123 6.92 -13.22 -7.86
N ARG A 124 6.24 -12.66 -8.86
CA ARG A 124 6.80 -12.49 -10.21
C ARG A 124 7.98 -11.53 -10.23
N ALA A 125 7.94 -10.44 -9.45
CA ALA A 125 9.07 -9.52 -9.35
C ALA A 125 10.35 -10.23 -8.87
N ALA A 126 10.24 -11.03 -7.81
CA ALA A 126 11.37 -11.75 -7.26
C ALA A 126 11.80 -12.94 -8.14
N VAL A 127 10.85 -13.80 -8.53
CA VAL A 127 11.13 -15.07 -9.22
C VAL A 127 11.56 -14.85 -10.68
N ASP A 128 10.80 -14.03 -11.42
CA ASP A 128 11.00 -13.90 -12.86
C ASP A 128 12.04 -12.82 -13.19
N ARG A 129 12.14 -11.79 -12.34
CA ARG A 129 12.99 -10.61 -12.62
C ARG A 129 14.18 -10.47 -11.66
N GLY A 130 14.26 -11.24 -10.58
CA GLY A 130 15.34 -11.13 -9.60
C GLY A 130 15.34 -9.80 -8.84
N VAL A 131 14.19 -9.13 -8.75
CA VAL A 131 14.03 -7.90 -7.96
C VAL A 131 13.99 -8.26 -6.49
N THR A 132 14.84 -7.64 -5.67
CA THR A 132 14.86 -7.89 -4.22
C THR A 132 13.59 -7.35 -3.57
N VAL A 133 12.86 -8.19 -2.82
CA VAL A 133 11.67 -7.79 -2.08
C VAL A 133 11.98 -7.79 -0.58
N ARG A 134 11.79 -6.65 0.08
CA ARG A 134 11.81 -6.54 1.54
C ARG A 134 10.46 -6.06 2.03
N LEU A 135 9.84 -6.82 2.92
CA LEU A 135 8.51 -6.50 3.46
C LEU A 135 8.58 -6.40 4.98
N LEU A 136 8.27 -5.22 5.50
CA LEU A 136 8.18 -4.91 6.92
C LEU A 136 6.71 -4.82 7.33
N ALA A 137 6.19 -5.89 7.93
CA ALA A 137 4.81 -5.97 8.41
C ALA A 137 4.73 -5.59 9.89
N SER A 138 3.63 -5.02 10.37
CA SER A 138 3.50 -4.71 11.79
C SER A 138 2.96 -5.88 12.60
N VAL A 139 3.52 -6.10 13.79
CA VAL A 139 3.02 -7.11 14.73
C VAL A 139 2.57 -6.45 16.03
N TRP A 140 1.34 -6.75 16.44
CA TRP A 140 0.67 -6.13 17.59
C TRP A 140 -0.43 -7.07 18.12
N ASN A 141 -1.16 -6.67 19.17
CA ASN A 141 -2.11 -7.55 19.86
C ASN A 141 -3.35 -7.94 19.04
N HIS A 142 -3.55 -7.33 17.87
CA HIS A 142 -4.64 -7.64 16.94
C HIS A 142 -4.15 -8.31 15.65
N THR A 143 -2.87 -8.69 15.57
CA THR A 143 -2.36 -9.47 14.43
C THR A 143 -3.01 -10.85 14.40
N HIS A 144 -3.59 -11.22 13.25
CA HIS A 144 -4.14 -12.56 13.03
C HIS A 144 -3.07 -13.52 12.51
N ASP A 145 -3.15 -14.79 12.88
CA ASP A 145 -2.23 -15.83 12.41
C ASP A 145 -2.23 -16.03 10.89
N ASP A 146 -3.32 -15.64 10.22
CA ASP A 146 -3.49 -15.74 8.77
C ASP A 146 -2.51 -14.81 8.04
N MET A 147 -2.21 -13.66 8.64
CA MET A 147 -1.18 -12.73 8.15
C MET A 147 0.19 -13.40 8.19
N LEU A 148 0.52 -14.00 9.33
CA LEU A 148 1.80 -14.67 9.53
C LEU A 148 1.96 -15.86 8.57
N ALA A 149 0.89 -16.59 8.30
CA ALA A 149 0.89 -17.67 7.30
C ALA A 149 1.13 -17.14 5.87
N GLY A 150 0.45 -16.06 5.48
CA GLY A 150 0.65 -15.40 4.19
C GLY A 150 2.07 -14.88 4.00
N LEU A 151 2.62 -14.20 5.01
CA LEU A 151 4.00 -13.72 5.00
C LEU A 151 5.03 -14.85 4.89
N ARG A 152 4.83 -15.97 5.60
CA ARG A 152 5.69 -17.16 5.49
C ARG A 152 5.62 -17.77 4.09
N SER A 153 4.42 -17.83 3.51
CA SER A 153 4.23 -18.33 2.14
C SER A 153 4.98 -17.47 1.10
N LEU A 154 4.99 -16.15 1.28
CA LEU A 154 5.75 -15.24 0.41
C LEU A 154 7.26 -15.46 0.59
N GLN A 155 7.76 -15.41 1.84
CA GLN A 155 9.17 -15.56 2.15
C GLN A 155 9.75 -16.93 1.74
N ALA A 156 8.93 -17.99 1.72
CA ALA A 156 9.39 -19.33 1.34
C ALA A 156 10.00 -19.39 -0.09
N LEU A 157 9.69 -18.44 -0.97
CA LEU A 157 10.27 -18.38 -2.31
C LEU A 157 11.74 -17.98 -2.34
N ASP A 158 12.26 -17.32 -1.29
CA ASP A 158 13.67 -16.96 -1.16
C ASP A 158 14.61 -18.17 -1.33
N ALA A 159 14.16 -19.36 -0.91
CA ALA A 159 14.92 -20.60 -1.01
C ALA A 159 14.84 -21.29 -2.40
N VAL A 160 14.00 -20.80 -3.33
CA VAL A 160 13.67 -21.55 -4.56
C VAL A 160 14.79 -21.48 -5.60
N ARG A 161 15.48 -20.33 -5.74
CA ARG A 161 16.64 -20.15 -6.64
C ARG A 161 17.58 -19.11 -6.06
N SER A 162 18.87 -19.18 -6.40
CA SER A 162 19.90 -18.30 -5.84
C SER A 162 19.74 -16.81 -6.16
N HIS A 163 18.98 -16.46 -7.21
CA HIS A 163 18.73 -15.07 -7.61
C HIS A 163 17.43 -14.50 -7.02
N VAL A 164 16.66 -15.32 -6.30
CA VAL A 164 15.40 -14.89 -5.68
C VAL A 164 15.71 -14.38 -4.28
N HIS A 165 15.32 -13.15 -4.00
CA HIS A 165 15.55 -12.51 -2.71
C HIS A 165 14.24 -11.94 -2.18
N ILE A 166 13.69 -12.59 -1.16
CA ILE A 166 12.49 -12.15 -0.45
C ILE A 166 12.74 -12.23 1.05
N GLU A 167 12.78 -11.08 1.72
CA GLU A 167 12.94 -11.00 3.16
C GLU A 167 11.72 -10.35 3.81
N VAL A 168 11.18 -11.00 4.85
CA VAL A 168 10.11 -10.43 5.67
C VAL A 168 10.63 -10.22 7.10
N ARG A 169 10.39 -9.02 7.61
CA ARG A 169 10.58 -8.67 9.02
C ARG A 169 9.27 -8.17 9.61
N LEU A 170 9.14 -8.35 10.92
CA LEU A 170 8.02 -7.87 11.71
C LEU A 170 8.47 -6.68 12.56
N PHE A 171 7.72 -5.58 12.48
CA PHE A 171 7.95 -4.38 13.29
C PHE A 171 7.03 -4.39 14.51
N LYS A 172 7.61 -4.38 15.72
CA LYS A 172 6.87 -4.29 16.98
C LYS A 172 7.15 -2.97 17.66
N VAL A 173 6.12 -2.14 17.83
CA VAL A 173 6.20 -0.98 18.70
C VAL A 173 6.27 -1.48 20.16
N PRO A 174 7.27 -1.05 20.97
CA PRO A 174 7.37 -1.48 22.36
C PRO A 174 6.11 -1.13 23.16
N ASP A 175 5.80 -1.95 24.16
CA ASP A 175 4.72 -1.66 25.10
C ASP A 175 5.09 -0.44 25.99
N MET A 176 4.10 0.33 26.44
CA MET A 176 4.35 1.45 27.37
C MET A 176 4.71 0.94 28.78
N GLU A 177 5.74 1.54 29.39
CA GLU A 177 6.17 1.25 30.76
C GLU A 177 6.47 2.54 31.55
N PRO A 178 6.00 2.68 32.81
CA PRO A 178 4.93 1.93 33.47
C PRO A 178 3.56 2.48 33.06
N GLY A 179 2.57 1.61 32.83
CA GLY A 179 1.18 2.07 32.70
C GLY A 179 0.28 1.14 31.88
N PRO A 180 -1.05 1.35 31.96
CA PRO A 180 -1.98 0.62 31.11
C PRO A 180 -1.76 1.01 29.64
N GLN A 181 -1.73 0.01 28.75
CA GLN A 181 -1.68 0.26 27.32
C GLN A 181 -2.94 1.01 26.87
N ILE A 182 -2.77 2.10 26.10
CA ILE A 182 -3.90 2.75 25.43
C ILE A 182 -4.32 1.82 24.27
N PRO A 183 -5.60 1.42 24.18
CA PRO A 183 -6.08 0.56 23.10
C PRO A 183 -5.68 1.09 21.72
N PHE A 184 -5.23 0.20 20.85
CA PHE A 184 -4.81 0.49 19.47
C PHE A 184 -3.67 1.51 19.28
N SER A 185 -2.94 1.88 20.34
CA SER A 185 -1.86 2.88 20.26
C SER A 185 -0.48 2.31 19.93
N ARG A 186 -0.25 1.01 20.14
CA ARG A 186 1.07 0.36 20.02
C ARG A 186 1.19 -0.41 18.70
N VAL A 187 1.09 0.31 17.60
CA VAL A 187 1.18 -0.25 16.25
C VAL A 187 1.85 0.72 15.29
N ASN A 188 2.71 0.21 14.42
CA ASN A 188 3.19 0.97 13.28
C ASN A 188 2.12 0.90 12.18
N HIS A 189 1.47 2.02 11.89
CA HIS A 189 0.29 2.06 11.02
C HIS A 189 0.62 2.56 9.60
N ASN A 190 1.87 2.40 9.15
CA ASN A 190 2.30 2.77 7.81
C ASN A 190 1.63 1.91 6.72
N LYS A 191 1.52 2.47 5.52
CA LYS A 191 1.18 1.78 4.26
C LYS A 191 1.90 2.49 3.12
N TYR A 192 3.14 2.09 2.86
CA TYR A 192 3.92 2.65 1.76
C TYR A 192 4.78 1.58 1.10
N MET A 193 5.20 1.88 -0.12
CA MET A 193 6.16 1.11 -0.88
C MET A 193 7.15 2.06 -1.55
N VAL A 194 8.41 1.67 -1.58
CA VAL A 194 9.46 2.39 -2.29
C VAL A 194 10.28 1.41 -3.11
N THR A 195 10.47 1.74 -4.38
CA THR A 195 11.27 0.97 -5.35
C THR A 195 12.43 1.81 -5.83
N ASP A 196 13.32 1.26 -6.67
CA ASP A 196 14.38 2.04 -7.33
C ASP A 196 13.84 3.24 -8.14
N GLN A 197 12.54 3.26 -8.47
CA GLN A 197 11.95 4.27 -9.36
C GLN A 197 10.89 5.15 -8.71
N VAL A 198 10.09 4.58 -7.82
CA VAL A 198 8.80 5.13 -7.42
C VAL A 198 8.63 5.06 -5.91
N ALA A 199 8.02 6.10 -5.35
CA ALA A 199 7.44 6.08 -4.01
C ALA A 199 5.91 6.03 -4.10
N TYR A 200 5.31 5.08 -3.40
CA TYR A 200 3.87 4.96 -3.20
C TYR A 200 3.57 5.15 -1.71
N ILE A 201 2.62 6.03 -1.38
CA ILE A 201 2.15 6.26 -0.01
C ILE A 201 0.63 6.19 -0.04
N GLY A 202 0.03 5.29 0.73
CA GLY A 202 -1.41 5.09 0.73
C GLY A 202 -2.04 4.98 2.11
N THR A 203 -3.35 4.84 2.14
CA THR A 203 -4.14 4.63 3.36
C THR A 203 -4.51 3.16 3.59
N SER A 204 -4.46 2.35 2.52
CA SER A 204 -4.99 1.00 2.43
C SER A 204 -4.03 -0.04 2.98
N ASN A 205 -4.47 -0.87 3.94
CA ASN A 205 -3.77 -2.12 4.27
C ASN A 205 -3.79 -3.08 3.08
N TRP A 206 -2.85 -4.02 3.03
CA TRP A 206 -2.66 -4.85 1.85
C TRP A 206 -3.42 -6.17 1.97
N SER A 207 -4.76 -6.06 2.04
CA SER A 207 -5.70 -7.16 1.84
C SER A 207 -6.71 -6.78 0.76
N GLY A 208 -7.31 -7.76 0.09
CA GLY A 208 -8.13 -7.47 -1.09
C GLY A 208 -9.31 -6.52 -0.82
N ASP A 209 -9.90 -6.59 0.37
CA ASP A 209 -11.03 -5.74 0.78
C ASP A 209 -10.70 -4.25 0.66
N TYR A 210 -9.47 -3.86 1.00
CA TYR A 210 -9.06 -2.45 0.94
C TYR A 210 -9.05 -1.89 -0.48
N PHE A 211 -9.03 -2.76 -1.49
CA PHE A 211 -9.00 -2.40 -2.90
C PHE A 211 -10.35 -2.61 -3.59
N VAL A 212 -11.20 -3.52 -3.09
CA VAL A 212 -12.47 -3.85 -3.75
C VAL A 212 -13.72 -3.27 -3.08
N ASN A 213 -13.67 -2.95 -1.78
CA ASN A 213 -14.85 -2.49 -1.04
C ASN A 213 -14.60 -1.36 -0.02
N THR A 214 -13.36 -1.10 0.39
CA THR A 214 -13.05 -0.04 1.37
C THR A 214 -12.49 1.20 0.68
N GLY A 215 -12.91 2.38 1.16
CA GLY A 215 -12.41 3.65 0.68
C GLY A 215 -10.94 3.87 1.04
N GLY A 216 -10.09 4.10 0.05
CA GLY A 216 -8.66 4.38 0.26
C GLY A 216 -8.06 5.21 -0.86
N ILE A 217 -7.01 5.98 -0.54
CA ILE A 217 -6.29 6.82 -1.50
C ILE A 217 -4.80 6.53 -1.45
N GLY A 218 -4.17 6.56 -2.62
CA GLY A 218 -2.73 6.44 -2.80
C GLY A 218 -2.16 7.65 -3.52
N LEU A 219 -0.94 8.03 -3.13
CA LEU A 219 -0.09 8.99 -3.84
C LEU A 219 1.08 8.23 -4.44
N VAL A 220 1.25 8.37 -5.76
CA VAL A 220 2.40 7.84 -6.48
C VAL A 220 3.30 8.99 -6.91
N VAL A 221 4.59 8.88 -6.60
CA VAL A 221 5.64 9.84 -6.94
C VAL A 221 6.77 9.12 -7.66
N ASN A 222 6.91 9.39 -8.95
CA ASN A 222 8.06 8.97 -9.74
C ASN A 222 9.06 10.12 -9.87
N SER A 223 10.16 10.03 -9.13
CA SER A 223 11.22 11.04 -9.07
C SER A 223 12.61 10.46 -9.36
N SER A 224 12.68 9.32 -10.07
CA SER A 224 13.96 8.63 -10.25
C SER A 224 14.89 9.37 -11.21
N ARG A 225 15.98 9.91 -10.64
CA ARG A 225 17.13 10.44 -11.36
C ARG A 225 18.41 9.98 -10.65
N PRO A 226 19.49 9.69 -11.39
CA PRO A 226 20.77 9.39 -10.78
C PRO A 226 21.25 10.56 -9.89
N GLY A 227 21.61 10.26 -8.64
CA GLY A 227 22.20 11.23 -7.69
C GLY A 227 21.21 12.15 -6.97
N ASP A 228 19.91 11.81 -6.94
CA ASP A 228 18.87 12.63 -6.30
C ASP A 228 18.51 12.13 -4.89
N ASP A 229 19.47 12.32 -3.97
CA ASP A 229 19.37 11.87 -2.57
C ASP A 229 18.31 12.65 -1.76
N ASP A 230 17.89 13.81 -2.25
CA ASP A 230 16.90 14.66 -1.60
C ASP A 230 15.46 14.44 -2.12
N SER A 231 15.28 13.56 -3.12
CA SER A 231 13.96 13.26 -3.68
C SER A 231 13.03 12.60 -2.66
N VAL A 232 11.70 12.78 -2.80
CA VAL A 232 10.69 12.12 -1.93
C VAL A 232 10.90 10.59 -1.90
N ARG A 233 11.27 10.00 -3.03
CA ARG A 233 11.61 8.57 -3.13
C ARG A 233 12.83 8.20 -2.28
N ALA A 234 13.91 8.97 -2.35
CA ALA A 234 15.10 8.73 -1.55
C ALA A 234 14.83 8.90 -0.04
N GLN A 235 14.08 9.94 0.33
CA GLN A 235 13.67 10.16 1.73
C GLN A 235 12.80 9.00 2.25
N LEU A 236 11.84 8.51 1.45
CA LEU A 236 11.00 7.37 1.84
C LEU A 236 11.81 6.08 1.97
N ALA A 237 12.79 5.86 1.09
CA ALA A 237 13.74 4.75 1.23
C ALA A 237 14.57 4.86 2.52
N ALA A 238 15.02 6.06 2.90
CA ALA A 238 15.73 6.27 4.16
C ALA A 238 14.85 5.99 5.40
N VAL A 239 13.56 6.34 5.34
CA VAL A 239 12.58 5.98 6.38
C VAL A 239 12.44 4.46 6.49
N PHE A 240 12.36 3.76 5.36
CA PHE A 240 12.31 2.29 5.34
C PHE A 240 13.55 1.68 5.98
N GLU A 241 14.76 2.06 5.54
CA GLU A 241 16.00 1.50 6.08
C GLU A 241 16.16 1.78 7.58
N ARG A 242 15.76 2.98 8.04
CA ARG A 242 15.74 3.29 9.48
C ARG A 242 14.89 2.30 10.26
N ASP A 243 13.66 2.03 9.81
CA ASP A 243 12.74 1.14 10.51
C ASP A 243 13.18 -0.33 10.37
N TRP A 244 13.68 -0.71 9.20
CA TRP A 244 14.17 -2.03 8.87
C TRP A 244 15.35 -2.47 9.76
N GLU A 245 16.31 -1.58 9.95
CA GLU A 245 17.52 -1.81 10.76
C GLU A 245 17.34 -1.50 12.25
N SER A 246 16.14 -1.06 12.66
CA SER A 246 15.86 -0.75 14.06
C SER A 246 15.79 -2.01 14.94
N GLU A 247 15.99 -1.83 16.25
CA GLU A 247 15.79 -2.89 17.26
C GLU A 247 14.32 -3.36 17.36
N HIS A 248 13.39 -2.61 16.77
CA HIS A 248 11.97 -2.94 16.73
C HIS A 248 11.60 -3.86 15.57
N SER A 249 12.54 -4.14 14.67
CA SER A 249 12.38 -4.99 13.50
C SER A 249 13.02 -6.35 13.74
N ALA A 250 12.22 -7.43 13.70
CA ALA A 250 12.69 -8.80 13.92
C ALA A 250 12.41 -9.70 12.70
N PRO A 251 13.28 -10.66 12.37
CA PRO A 251 12.99 -11.64 11.32
C PRO A 251 11.69 -12.41 11.58
N LEU A 252 10.95 -12.75 10.52
CA LEU A 252 9.67 -13.48 10.62
C LEU A 252 9.77 -14.80 11.41
N GLN A 253 10.93 -15.47 11.37
CA GLN A 253 11.19 -16.72 12.09
C GLN A 253 11.27 -16.55 13.62
N ALA A 254 11.59 -15.36 14.13
CA ALA A 254 11.66 -15.10 15.57
C ALA A 254 10.25 -15.02 16.22
N ALA A 255 9.19 -14.94 15.42
CA ALA A 255 7.81 -14.79 15.91
C ALA A 255 7.14 -16.10 16.35
N THR A 256 7.80 -17.25 16.19
CA THR A 256 7.30 -18.57 16.64
C THR A 256 7.53 -18.87 18.11
N GLU A 257 8.17 -17.98 18.87
CA GLU A 257 8.47 -18.17 20.30
C GLU A 257 7.52 -17.37 21.23
N ARG A 258 6.28 -17.10 20.79
CA ARG A 258 5.23 -16.54 21.66
C ARG A 258 4.37 -17.62 22.29
#